data_AF-A0A8X6XLX5-F1
#
_entry.id   AF-A0A8X6XLX5-F1
#
_cell.length_a   1.000
_cell.length_b   1.000
_cell.length_c   1.000
_cell.angle_alpha   90.00
_cell.angle_beta   90.00
_cell.angle_gamma   90.00
#
_symmetry.space_group_name_H-M   'P 1'
#
loop_
_entity.id
_entity.type
_entity.pdbx_description
1 polymer ?
#
loop_
_entity_poly.entity_id
_entity_poly.type
_entity_poly.pdbx_seq_one_letter_code
_entity_poly.pdbx_strand_id
1 'polypeptide(L)'
;MNICRLAIRNIFNILINERINPKKISFRTTFIVKRRLEPPVTKFNARRQRILKAKHFIYDTVEDTDLTDPPDLHVVLTTFVEGIGDVGDVISLDPYYARDNLLLPHKAAYATPENIEKYSNMRKTRIVKARFSSIHAGMTVKTLSKSVIPVFMNPKVPWTLNKMHIQVAFRTEGYDVPEDAFEMPTTPIKGPDPIKEAADFAVYVTINNTERVPVRCRLFHIKQGLETAHLADEYYLEKGEPILAEQKDLLESMQMPEIIKDLSSGISLVEKYRIKYIE
;
A
#
# COMPACT_ATOMS: atom_id res chain seq x y z
N MET A 1 -12.93 -28.21 -62.36
CA MET A 1 -13.47 -28.76 -61.11
C MET A 1 -12.36 -28.83 -60.07
N ASN A 2 -12.67 -28.41 -58.84
CA ASN A 2 -11.93 -28.59 -57.58
C ASN A 2 -10.60 -27.81 -57.45
N ILE A 3 -10.63 -26.54 -57.01
CA ILE A 3 -10.62 -26.10 -55.60
C ILE A 3 -9.52 -26.82 -54.80
N CYS A 4 -8.34 -26.20 -54.68
CA CYS A 4 -7.36 -26.52 -53.66
C CYS A 4 -7.04 -25.27 -52.84
N ARG A 5 -7.25 -25.42 -51.54
CA ARG A 5 -7.32 -24.44 -50.47
C ARG A 5 -6.04 -23.58 -50.35
N LEU A 6 -6.21 -22.27 -50.31
CA LEU A 6 -5.28 -21.33 -49.69
C LEU A 6 -5.22 -21.64 -48.19
N ALA A 7 -4.26 -22.47 -47.79
CA ALA A 7 -3.89 -22.61 -46.40
C ALA A 7 -3.12 -21.36 -46.00
N ILE A 8 -3.82 -20.44 -45.34
CA ILE A 8 -3.28 -19.37 -44.51
C ILE A 8 -2.43 -20.05 -43.43
N ARG A 9 -1.16 -20.33 -43.73
CA ARG A 9 -0.20 -20.82 -42.75
C ARG A 9 0.55 -19.62 -42.18
N ASN A 10 0.02 -19.14 -41.05
CA ASN A 10 0.77 -18.58 -39.93
C ASN A 10 1.92 -17.64 -40.27
N ILE A 11 1.59 -16.39 -40.64
CA ILE A 11 2.49 -15.25 -40.46
C ILE A 11 2.67 -14.91 -38.96
N PHE A 12 1.83 -15.46 -38.08
CA PHE A 12 1.89 -15.21 -36.63
C PHE A 12 3.10 -15.81 -35.90
N ASN A 13 3.82 -16.77 -36.50
CA ASN A 13 4.98 -17.39 -35.83
C ASN A 13 6.33 -16.72 -36.11
N ILE A 14 6.37 -15.66 -36.94
CA ILE A 14 7.62 -14.95 -37.24
C ILE A 14 7.81 -13.75 -36.29
N LEU A 15 6.75 -13.27 -35.62
CA LEU A 15 6.79 -12.05 -34.80
C LEU A 15 6.89 -12.25 -33.29
N ILE A 16 7.07 -13.48 -32.79
CA ILE A 16 7.09 -13.74 -31.33
C ILE A 16 8.50 -13.96 -30.75
N ASN A 17 9.54 -14.15 -31.54
CA ASN A 17 10.86 -14.52 -30.99
C ASN A 17 11.89 -13.38 -30.81
N GLU A 18 11.53 -12.11 -30.97
CA GLU A 18 12.50 -11.01 -30.80
C GLU A 18 12.29 -10.11 -29.57
N ARG A 19 11.35 -10.40 -28.68
CA ARG A 19 11.21 -9.60 -27.44
C ARG A 19 11.28 -10.48 -26.21
N ILE A 20 12.27 -10.15 -25.38
CA ILE A 20 12.68 -10.81 -24.15
C ILE A 20 13.59 -12.02 -24.39
N ASN A 21 14.77 -11.77 -24.96
CA ASN A 21 15.93 -12.35 -24.32
C ASN A 21 15.99 -11.64 -22.95
N PRO A 22 15.58 -12.25 -21.82
CA PRO A 22 15.92 -11.62 -20.56
C PRO A 22 17.43 -11.49 -20.64
N LYS A 23 17.97 -10.27 -20.55
CA LYS A 23 19.40 -10.15 -20.26
C LYS A 23 19.61 -11.17 -19.14
N LYS A 24 20.44 -12.19 -19.37
CA LYS A 24 20.92 -13.04 -18.28
C LYS A 24 21.69 -12.07 -17.39
N ILE A 25 20.96 -11.34 -16.55
CA ILE A 25 21.50 -10.64 -15.42
C ILE A 25 22.16 -11.78 -14.68
N SER A 26 23.49 -11.75 -14.60
CA SER A 26 24.22 -12.70 -13.79
C SER A 26 23.59 -12.63 -12.40
N PHE A 27 22.83 -13.65 -12.03
CA PHE A 27 22.43 -13.81 -10.64
C PHE A 27 23.73 -14.05 -9.87
N ARG A 28 23.95 -13.28 -8.81
CA ARG A 28 25.13 -13.47 -7.94
C ARG A 28 24.74 -14.47 -6.87
N THR A 29 24.74 -15.77 -7.21
CA THR A 29 24.61 -16.85 -6.23
C THR A 29 25.95 -17.06 -5.53
N THR A 30 25.97 -17.15 -4.20
CA THR A 30 27.21 -17.39 -3.44
C THR A 30 27.15 -18.70 -2.66
N PHE A 31 27.97 -19.67 -3.06
CA PHE A 31 28.14 -20.93 -2.34
C PHE A 31 29.37 -20.84 -1.45
N ILE A 32 29.19 -21.08 -0.15
CA ILE A 32 30.29 -21.27 0.78
C ILE A 32 30.68 -22.73 0.74
N VAL A 33 31.92 -23.00 0.35
CA VAL A 33 32.41 -24.35 0.13
C VAL A 33 33.64 -24.65 0.98
N LYS A 34 33.77 -25.89 1.43
CA LYS A 34 34.93 -26.39 2.15
C LYS A 34 35.67 -27.39 1.27
N ARG A 35 37.00 -27.32 1.25
CA ARG A 35 37.81 -28.35 0.57
C ARG A 35 37.60 -29.68 1.26
N ARG A 36 37.28 -30.72 0.49
CA ARG A 36 37.12 -32.08 1.00
C ARG A 36 38.44 -32.65 1.53
N LEU A 37 39.54 -32.29 0.89
CA LEU A 37 40.90 -32.68 1.29
C LEU A 37 41.69 -31.46 1.76
N GLU A 38 42.24 -31.56 2.97
CA GLU A 38 43.02 -30.48 3.56
C GLU A 38 44.30 -30.19 2.75
N PRO A 39 44.56 -28.92 2.44
CA PRO A 39 45.77 -28.55 1.74
C PRO A 39 47.00 -28.64 2.67
N PRO A 40 48.19 -28.90 2.13
CA PRO A 40 49.40 -28.94 2.93
C PRO A 40 49.72 -27.56 3.51
N VAL A 41 49.94 -27.49 4.83
CA VAL A 41 50.30 -26.25 5.51
C VAL A 41 51.69 -25.78 5.06
N THR A 42 51.78 -24.49 4.73
CA THR A 42 53.06 -23.82 4.44
C THR A 42 53.65 -23.29 5.74
N LYS A 43 54.97 -23.39 5.92
CA LYS A 43 55.64 -22.81 7.10
C LYS A 43 55.48 -21.27 7.11
N PHE A 44 55.36 -20.70 8.30
CA PHE A 44 55.36 -19.24 8.49
C PHE A 44 56.65 -18.64 7.90
N ASN A 45 56.53 -17.55 7.14
CA ASN A 45 57.62 -16.87 6.41
C ASN A 45 58.37 -17.72 5.35
N ALA A 46 57.78 -18.79 4.82
CA ALA A 46 58.38 -19.50 3.70
C ALA A 46 58.43 -18.62 2.43
N ARG A 47 59.56 -18.63 1.72
CA ARG A 47 59.73 -17.87 0.45
C ARG A 47 58.73 -18.24 -0.65
N ARG A 48 58.17 -19.46 -0.61
CA ARG A 48 57.13 -19.92 -1.52
C ARG A 48 56.10 -20.74 -0.77
N GLN A 49 54.83 -20.53 -1.12
CA GLN A 49 53.73 -21.36 -0.63
C GLN A 49 53.78 -22.75 -1.27
N ARG A 50 53.31 -23.76 -0.53
CA ARG A 50 53.16 -25.11 -1.07
C ARG A 50 52.05 -25.12 -2.12
N ILE A 51 52.36 -25.71 -3.28
CA ILE A 51 51.44 -25.76 -4.42
C ILE A 51 50.28 -26.71 -4.11
N LEU A 52 49.05 -26.27 -4.38
CA LEU A 52 47.87 -27.11 -4.29
C LEU A 52 47.82 -28.10 -5.47
N LYS A 53 47.48 -29.35 -5.17
CA LYS A 53 47.27 -30.40 -6.18
C LYS A 53 45.81 -30.42 -6.60
N ALA A 54 45.52 -31.03 -7.75
CA ALA A 54 44.16 -31.18 -8.30
C ALA A 54 43.14 -31.71 -7.27
N LYS A 55 43.55 -32.68 -6.44
CA LYS A 55 42.70 -33.24 -5.37
C LYS A 55 42.21 -32.23 -4.32
N HIS A 56 42.89 -31.10 -4.16
CA HIS A 56 42.49 -30.04 -3.22
C HIS A 56 41.48 -29.05 -3.84
N PHE A 57 41.16 -29.17 -5.13
CA PHE A 57 40.11 -28.40 -5.80
C PHE A 57 38.77 -29.13 -5.83
N ILE A 58 38.64 -30.20 -5.03
CA ILE A 58 37.38 -30.88 -4.77
C ILE A 58 36.76 -30.26 -3.52
N TYR A 59 35.54 -29.78 -3.66
CA TYR A 59 34.84 -29.02 -2.63
C TYR A 59 33.52 -29.70 -2.26
N ASP A 60 33.18 -29.62 -0.98
CA ASP A 60 31.88 -29.95 -0.44
C ASP A 60 31.16 -28.64 -0.08
N THR A 61 29.88 -28.53 -0.46
CA THR A 61 29.07 -27.34 -0.15
C THR A 61 28.75 -27.32 1.35
N VAL A 62 29.02 -26.19 1.99
CA VAL A 62 28.75 -25.98 3.43
C VAL A 62 27.44 -25.23 3.60
N GLU A 63 27.29 -24.12 2.88
CA GLU A 63 26.16 -23.22 3.00
C GLU A 63 25.85 -22.62 1.64
N ASP A 64 24.57 -22.48 1.36
CA ASP A 64 24.03 -21.77 0.22
C ASP A 64 23.36 -20.50 0.74
N THR A 65 23.95 -19.34 0.44
CA THR A 65 23.45 -18.05 0.95
C THR A 65 22.11 -17.67 0.34
N ASP A 66 21.72 -18.28 -0.77
CA ASP A 66 20.48 -17.93 -1.47
C ASP A 66 19.25 -18.53 -0.76
N LEU A 67 19.45 -19.54 0.08
CA LEU A 67 18.43 -20.14 0.93
C LEU A 67 18.26 -19.42 2.26
N THR A 68 19.22 -18.59 2.65
CA THR A 68 19.19 -17.83 3.90
C THR A 68 18.53 -16.47 3.68
N ASP A 69 17.58 -16.11 4.54
CA ASP A 69 16.96 -14.79 4.49
C ASP A 69 18.01 -13.69 4.74
N PRO A 70 18.02 -12.62 3.93
CA PRO A 70 18.96 -11.54 4.14
C PRO A 70 18.60 -10.79 5.43
N PRO A 71 19.61 -10.28 6.17
CA PRO A 71 19.37 -9.52 7.40
C PRO A 71 18.66 -8.20 7.09
N ASP A 72 17.82 -7.74 8.01
CA ASP A 72 17.11 -6.45 7.90
C ASP A 72 18.09 -5.30 7.60
N LEU A 73 17.68 -4.34 6.77
CA LEU A 73 18.49 -3.18 6.38
C LEU A 73 18.06 -1.93 7.14
N HIS A 74 19.03 -1.23 7.72
CA HIS A 74 18.81 0.03 8.42
C HIS A 74 18.94 1.22 7.47
N VAL A 75 17.90 2.06 7.43
CA VAL A 75 17.85 3.27 6.61
C VAL A 75 17.28 4.43 7.41
N VAL A 76 17.66 5.65 7.02
CA VAL A 76 17.14 6.90 7.58
C VAL A 76 16.31 7.61 6.52
N LEU A 77 15.11 8.06 6.88
CA LEU A 77 14.20 8.69 5.92
C LEU A 77 14.63 10.13 5.60
N THR A 78 14.74 10.43 4.30
CA THR A 78 15.03 11.78 3.78
C THR A 78 13.75 12.58 3.55
N THR A 79 12.68 11.89 3.18
CA THR A 79 11.37 12.46 2.87
C THR A 79 10.28 11.76 3.67
N PHE A 80 9.16 12.44 3.91
CA PHE A 80 7.98 11.79 4.49
C PHE A 80 7.49 10.66 3.57
N VAL A 81 7.32 9.47 4.15
CA VAL A 81 6.78 8.29 3.46
C VAL A 81 5.50 7.84 4.18
N GLU A 82 4.39 7.89 3.45
CA GLU A 82 3.07 7.52 3.96
C GLU A 82 3.06 6.11 4.55
N GLY A 83 2.53 5.98 5.77
CA GLY A 83 2.43 4.70 6.47
C GLY A 83 3.76 4.12 6.98
N ILE A 84 4.89 4.80 6.77
CA ILE A 84 6.21 4.35 7.22
C ILE A 84 6.83 5.34 8.20
N GLY A 85 6.99 6.62 7.87
CA GLY A 85 7.64 7.57 8.79
C GLY A 85 7.86 8.96 8.23
N ASP A 86 8.33 9.88 9.08
CA ASP A 86 8.71 11.24 8.69
C ASP A 86 10.23 11.38 8.52
N VAL A 87 10.65 12.55 8.06
CA VAL A 87 12.07 12.88 7.83
C VAL A 87 12.89 12.70 9.10
N GLY A 88 14.01 11.98 8.97
CA GLY A 88 14.97 11.73 10.05
C GLY A 88 14.68 10.51 10.92
N ASP A 89 13.56 9.80 10.69
CA ASP A 89 13.29 8.54 11.40
C ASP A 89 14.24 7.44 10.89
N VAL A 90 14.77 6.65 11.82
CA VAL A 90 15.64 5.49 11.54
C VAL A 90 14.80 4.22 11.62
N ILE A 91 14.81 3.44 10.54
CA ILE A 91 13.97 2.25 10.40
C ILE A 91 14.80 1.05 9.93
N SER A 92 14.42 -0.12 10.43
CA SER A 92 14.93 -1.43 10.01
C SER A 92 13.83 -2.17 9.25
N LEU A 93 14.11 -2.64 8.05
CA LEU A 93 13.10 -3.32 7.23
C LEU A 93 13.71 -4.27 6.20
N ASP A 94 12.86 -4.95 5.45
CA ASP A 94 13.29 -5.89 4.41
C ASP A 94 14.22 -5.24 3.36
N PRO A 95 15.38 -5.84 3.05
CA PRO A 95 16.38 -5.20 2.20
C PRO A 95 15.95 -5.01 0.75
N TYR A 96 15.03 -5.83 0.22
CA TYR A 96 14.52 -5.65 -1.13
C TYR A 96 13.62 -4.42 -1.21
N TYR A 97 12.67 -4.30 -0.29
CA TYR A 97 11.81 -3.13 -0.23
C TYR A 97 12.61 -1.84 0.00
N ALA A 98 13.58 -1.86 0.91
CA ALA A 98 14.44 -0.72 1.18
C ALA A 98 15.18 -0.24 -0.07
N ARG A 99 15.78 -1.16 -0.83
CA ARG A 99 16.53 -0.81 -2.05
C ARG A 99 15.63 -0.26 -3.14
N ASP A 100 14.54 -0.96 -3.45
CA ASP A 100 13.70 -0.64 -4.60
C ASP A 100 12.77 0.57 -4.35
N ASN A 101 12.16 0.64 -3.16
CA ASN A 101 11.11 1.63 -2.87
C ASN A 101 11.59 2.86 -2.08
N LEU A 102 12.73 2.76 -1.38
CA LEU A 102 13.24 3.86 -0.53
C LEU A 102 14.55 4.44 -1.07
N LEU A 103 15.59 3.61 -1.22
CA LEU A 103 16.93 4.07 -1.58
C LEU A 103 17.02 4.47 -3.07
N LEU A 104 16.54 3.62 -3.98
CA LEU A 104 16.57 3.91 -5.42
C LEU A 104 15.83 5.22 -5.78
N PRO A 105 14.61 5.48 -5.29
CA PRO A 105 13.93 6.77 -5.50
C PRO A 105 14.42 7.89 -4.58
N HIS A 106 15.48 7.67 -3.79
CA HIS A 106 16.07 8.66 -2.88
C HIS A 106 15.13 9.18 -1.77
N LYS A 107 14.15 8.37 -1.35
CA LYS A 107 13.28 8.67 -0.19
C LYS A 107 13.95 8.39 1.14
N ALA A 108 15.00 7.58 1.15
CA ALA A 108 15.82 7.27 2.31
C ALA A 108 17.30 7.24 1.93
N ALA A 109 18.17 7.29 2.94
CA ALA A 109 19.60 7.06 2.85
C ALA A 109 20.02 5.91 3.76
N TYR A 110 21.20 5.33 3.53
CA TYR A 110 21.77 4.36 4.46
C TYR A 110 21.99 4.97 5.85
N ALA A 111 21.73 4.19 6.89
CA ALA A 111 21.92 4.59 8.28
C ALA A 111 23.41 4.61 8.68
N THR A 112 24.21 5.48 8.06
CA THR A 112 25.55 5.82 8.54
C THR A 112 25.45 6.86 9.66
N PRO A 113 26.41 6.91 10.61
CA PRO A 113 26.35 7.87 11.72
C PRO A 113 26.24 9.33 11.22
N GLU A 114 26.96 9.67 10.16
CA GLU A 114 26.90 10.98 9.51
C GLU A 114 25.49 11.30 8.97
N ASN A 115 24.84 10.34 8.31
CA ASN A 115 23.51 10.56 7.76
C ASN A 115 22.46 10.69 8.87
N ILE A 116 22.55 9.89 9.93
CA ILE A 116 21.63 9.95 11.06
C ILE A 116 21.68 11.33 11.70
N GLU A 117 22.89 11.85 11.98
CA GLU A 117 23.07 13.20 12.53
C GLU A 117 22.53 14.28 11.58
N LYS A 118 22.84 14.17 10.28
CA LYS A 118 22.38 15.12 9.26
C LYS A 118 20.85 15.22 9.20
N TYR A 119 20.16 14.09 9.13
CA TYR A 119 18.70 14.08 8.99
C TYR A 119 17.97 14.33 10.33
N SER A 120 18.56 13.96 11.46
CA SER A 120 18.08 14.37 12.79
C SER A 120 18.11 15.89 12.94
N ASN A 121 19.20 16.54 12.51
CA ASN A 121 19.30 18.00 12.50
C ASN A 121 18.30 18.63 11.52
N MET A 122 18.12 18.06 10.33
CA MET A 122 17.13 18.51 9.35
C MET A 122 15.70 18.46 9.90
N ARG A 123 15.35 17.42 10.68
CA ARG A 123 14.04 17.30 11.34
C ARG A 123 13.83 18.43 12.36
N LYS A 124 14.86 18.76 13.14
CA LYS A 124 14.81 19.80 14.18
C LYS A 124 14.74 21.22 13.61
N THR A 125 15.46 21.50 12.53
CA THR A 125 15.50 22.83 11.89
C THR A 125 14.32 23.09 10.95
N ARG A 126 13.43 22.11 10.79
CA ARG A 126 12.27 22.19 9.89
C ARG A 126 11.27 23.23 10.39
N ILE A 127 11.26 24.40 9.75
CA ILE A 127 10.28 25.48 10.02
C ILE A 127 8.88 25.11 9.50
N VAL A 128 8.83 24.40 8.37
CA VAL A 128 7.57 24.00 7.73
C VAL A 128 7.01 22.75 8.39
N LYS A 129 5.78 22.84 8.91
CA LYS A 129 5.07 21.70 9.50
C LYS A 129 5.06 20.49 8.55
N ALA A 130 4.97 19.29 9.13
CA ALA A 130 4.79 18.07 8.35
C ALA A 130 3.59 18.20 7.39
N ARG A 131 3.69 17.56 6.21
CA ARG A 131 2.65 17.63 5.17
C ARG A 131 1.30 17.11 5.66
N PHE A 132 1.35 16.10 6.52
CA PHE A 132 0.21 15.50 7.18
C PHE A 132 0.42 15.57 8.68
N SER A 133 -0.68 15.57 9.44
CA SER A 133 -0.68 15.55 10.90
C SER A 133 0.00 14.32 11.49
N SER A 134 -0.13 13.17 10.82
CA SER A 134 0.43 11.89 11.25
C SER A 134 0.96 11.07 10.07
N ILE A 135 1.70 10.00 10.38
CA ILE A 135 2.27 9.06 9.41
C ILE A 135 1.17 8.38 8.57
N HIS A 136 0.03 8.07 9.21
CA HIS A 136 -1.09 7.37 8.58
C HIS A 136 -2.19 8.30 8.04
N ALA A 137 -2.17 9.59 8.37
CA ALA A 137 -3.20 10.54 7.92
C ALA A 137 -3.31 10.58 6.39
N GLY A 138 -2.20 10.62 5.66
CA GLY A 138 -2.23 10.61 4.19
C GLY A 138 -2.87 9.36 3.59
N MET A 139 -2.65 8.19 4.20
CA MET A 139 -3.27 6.93 3.78
C MET A 139 -4.78 6.94 4.09
N THR A 140 -5.15 7.43 5.28
CA THR A 140 -6.55 7.57 5.71
C THR A 140 -7.34 8.49 4.79
N VAL A 141 -6.76 9.64 4.42
CA VAL A 141 -7.35 10.58 3.46
C VAL A 141 -7.64 9.88 2.12
N LYS A 142 -6.68 9.10 1.60
CA LYS A 142 -6.85 8.38 0.34
C LYS A 142 -7.93 7.31 0.44
N THR A 143 -7.96 6.54 1.53
CA THR A 143 -8.98 5.50 1.74
C THR A 143 -10.37 6.11 1.86
N LEU A 144 -10.55 7.12 2.71
CA LEU A 144 -11.83 7.80 2.90
C LEU A 144 -12.33 8.53 1.64
N SER A 145 -11.42 9.10 0.84
CA SER A 145 -11.79 9.77 -0.41
C SER A 145 -12.36 8.83 -1.47
N LYS A 146 -12.06 7.53 -1.36
CA LYS A 146 -12.53 6.48 -2.28
C LYS A 146 -13.67 5.66 -1.68
N SER A 147 -13.90 5.73 -0.37
CA SER A 147 -14.94 4.95 0.29
C SER A 147 -16.33 5.49 -0.02
N VAL A 148 -17.29 4.57 -0.18
CA VAL A 148 -18.73 4.85 -0.20
C VAL A 148 -19.32 4.25 1.06
N ILE A 149 -19.86 5.09 1.94
CA ILE A 149 -20.36 4.64 3.24
C ILE A 149 -21.88 4.52 3.19
N PRO A 150 -22.44 3.32 3.41
CA PRO A 150 -23.88 3.12 3.44
C PRO A 150 -24.46 3.60 4.77
N VAL A 151 -25.49 4.43 4.69
CA VAL A 151 -26.24 4.96 5.83
C VAL A 151 -27.63 4.36 5.81
N PHE A 152 -27.88 3.46 6.75
CA PHE A 152 -29.15 2.77 6.87
C PHE A 152 -30.14 3.53 7.74
N MET A 153 -31.35 3.74 7.22
CA MET A 153 -32.43 4.48 7.86
C MET A 153 -33.75 3.72 7.85
N ASN A 154 -34.65 4.06 8.77
CA ASN A 154 -35.96 3.42 8.84
C ASN A 154 -36.90 3.97 7.75
N PRO A 155 -37.58 3.12 6.95
CA PRO A 155 -38.55 3.58 5.94
C PRO A 155 -39.91 4.04 6.50
N LYS A 156 -40.26 3.68 7.74
CA LYS A 156 -41.60 3.93 8.29
C LYS A 156 -41.65 5.10 9.27
N VAL A 157 -40.56 5.31 10.00
CA VAL A 157 -40.47 6.32 11.06
C VAL A 157 -39.83 7.58 10.49
N PRO A 158 -40.40 8.78 10.66
CA PRO A 158 -39.76 10.00 10.19
C PRO A 158 -38.46 10.27 10.94
N TRP A 159 -37.42 10.63 10.20
CA TRP A 159 -36.09 10.85 10.74
C TRP A 159 -35.43 12.07 10.11
N THR A 160 -34.50 12.64 10.86
CA THR A 160 -33.59 13.70 10.42
C THR A 160 -32.16 13.17 10.55
N LEU A 161 -31.38 13.31 9.48
CA LEU A 161 -30.00 12.86 9.49
C LEU A 161 -29.18 13.72 10.47
N ASN A 162 -28.55 13.05 11.44
CA ASN A 162 -27.74 13.66 12.49
C ASN A 162 -26.33 13.08 12.40
N LYS A 163 -25.35 13.74 13.02
CA LYS A 163 -23.95 13.25 13.04
C LYS A 163 -23.83 11.86 13.69
N MET A 164 -24.62 11.57 14.73
CA MET A 164 -24.70 10.24 15.35
C MET A 164 -25.09 9.12 14.36
N HIS A 165 -26.01 9.39 13.43
CA HIS A 165 -26.41 8.40 12.42
C HIS A 165 -25.23 8.07 11.50
N ILE A 166 -24.44 9.07 11.13
CA ILE A 166 -23.25 8.90 10.30
C ILE A 166 -22.14 8.21 11.08
N GLN A 167 -21.94 8.56 12.35
CA GLN A 167 -20.96 7.89 13.20
C GLN A 167 -21.22 6.37 13.27
N VAL A 168 -22.48 5.97 13.43
CA VAL A 168 -22.86 4.55 13.42
C VAL A 168 -22.53 3.90 12.06
N ALA A 169 -22.83 4.57 10.94
CA ALA A 169 -22.51 4.09 9.60
C ALA A 169 -20.99 3.94 9.35
N PHE A 170 -20.19 4.89 9.84
CA PHE A 170 -18.73 4.77 9.78
C PHE A 170 -18.24 3.58 10.61
N ARG A 171 -18.81 3.37 11.81
CA ARG A 171 -18.45 2.25 12.68
C ARG A 171 -18.82 0.91 12.07
N THR A 172 -19.95 0.80 11.37
CA THR A 172 -20.32 -0.44 10.66
C THR A 172 -19.34 -0.78 9.55
N GLU A 173 -18.78 0.23 8.87
CA GLU A 173 -17.71 0.08 7.87
C GLU A 173 -16.30 -0.08 8.48
N GLY A 174 -16.18 -0.10 9.81
CA GLY A 174 -14.91 -0.31 10.51
C GLY A 174 -14.11 0.96 10.81
N TYR A 175 -14.67 2.15 10.59
CA TYR A 175 -14.06 3.43 10.96
C TYR A 175 -14.60 3.94 12.30
N ASP A 176 -13.73 4.17 13.27
CA ASP A 176 -14.12 4.82 14.53
C ASP A 176 -13.75 6.31 14.48
N VAL A 177 -14.78 7.17 14.41
CA VAL A 177 -14.62 8.62 14.24
C VAL A 177 -15.49 9.34 15.28
N PRO A 178 -14.96 10.35 16.00
CA PRO A 178 -15.75 11.12 16.96
C PRO A 178 -16.77 12.03 16.26
N GLU A 179 -17.88 12.36 16.96
CA GLU A 179 -18.97 13.17 16.40
C GLU A 179 -18.50 14.56 15.95
N ASP A 180 -17.57 15.16 16.70
CA ASP A 180 -17.05 16.51 16.46
C ASP A 180 -16.29 16.63 15.13
N ALA A 181 -15.77 15.52 14.61
CA ALA A 181 -15.00 15.50 13.36
C ALA A 181 -15.88 15.60 12.10
N PHE A 182 -17.21 15.44 12.23
CA PHE A 182 -18.14 15.48 11.11
C PHE A 182 -18.71 16.88 10.88
N GLU A 183 -18.70 17.32 9.62
CA GLU A 183 -19.44 18.49 9.16
C GLU A 183 -20.56 18.06 8.20
N MET A 184 -21.79 18.34 8.62
CA MET A 184 -23.00 18.04 7.86
C MET A 184 -23.25 19.08 6.77
N PRO A 185 -23.95 18.70 5.68
CA PRO A 185 -24.48 19.69 4.74
C PRO A 185 -25.42 20.67 5.44
N THR A 186 -25.45 21.92 4.96
CA THR A 186 -26.30 23.00 5.49
C THR A 186 -27.79 22.65 5.42
N THR A 187 -28.18 21.94 4.36
CA THR A 187 -29.56 21.50 4.12
C THR A 187 -29.84 20.18 4.86
N PRO A 188 -30.80 20.16 5.80
CA PRO A 188 -31.09 18.97 6.58
C PRO A 188 -31.77 17.91 5.70
N ILE A 189 -31.18 16.71 5.66
CA ILE A 189 -31.75 15.56 4.96
C ILE A 189 -32.81 14.92 5.86
N LYS A 190 -34.07 14.98 5.42
CA LYS A 190 -35.22 14.38 6.09
C LYS A 190 -35.72 13.17 5.32
N GLY A 191 -36.33 12.22 6.01
CA GLY A 191 -37.05 11.09 5.43
C GLY A 191 -38.30 10.77 6.26
N PRO A 192 -39.07 9.75 5.86
CA PRO A 192 -38.74 8.72 4.89
C PRO A 192 -39.28 9.07 3.49
N ASP A 193 -38.40 9.12 2.49
CA ASP A 193 -38.79 9.36 1.10
C ASP A 193 -38.26 8.22 0.23
N PRO A 194 -39.11 7.47 -0.51
CA PRO A 194 -38.66 6.37 -1.36
C PRO A 194 -37.76 6.83 -2.51
N ILE A 195 -37.84 8.10 -2.89
CA ILE A 195 -36.99 8.72 -3.92
C ILE A 195 -35.52 8.82 -3.46
N LYS A 196 -35.28 8.92 -2.15
CA LYS A 196 -33.93 9.06 -1.59
C LYS A 196 -33.23 7.71 -1.40
N GLU A 197 -33.83 6.61 -1.85
CA GLU A 197 -33.19 5.29 -1.80
C GLU A 197 -32.02 5.21 -2.77
N ALA A 198 -30.88 4.69 -2.30
CA ALA A 198 -29.64 4.58 -3.06
C ALA A 198 -29.09 5.92 -3.60
N ALA A 199 -29.51 7.03 -2.98
CA ALA A 199 -29.06 8.36 -3.33
C ALA A 199 -27.81 8.77 -2.52
N ASP A 200 -26.93 9.55 -3.14
CA ASP A 200 -25.63 9.94 -2.62
C ASP A 200 -25.66 11.35 -2.02
N PHE A 201 -24.91 11.55 -0.95
CA PHE A 201 -24.62 12.85 -0.37
C PHE A 201 -23.19 12.88 0.17
N ALA A 202 -22.61 14.07 0.32
CA ALA A 202 -21.24 14.23 0.81
C ALA A 202 -21.23 14.75 2.25
N VAL A 203 -20.35 14.18 3.07
CA VAL A 203 -20.06 14.65 4.45
C VAL A 203 -18.58 14.97 4.54
N TYR A 204 -18.21 16.06 5.21
CA TYR A 204 -16.80 16.33 5.46
C TYR A 204 -16.37 15.70 6.78
N VAL A 205 -15.21 15.04 6.74
CA VAL A 205 -14.53 14.47 7.91
C VAL A 205 -13.21 15.20 8.09
N THR A 206 -12.97 15.69 9.30
CA THR A 206 -11.72 16.36 9.67
C THR A 206 -10.83 15.44 10.48
N ILE A 207 -9.62 15.16 9.99
CA ILE A 207 -8.61 14.32 10.65
C ILE A 207 -7.65 15.25 11.40
N ASN A 208 -7.49 15.01 12.70
CA ASN A 208 -6.56 15.73 13.58
C ASN A 208 -6.62 17.27 13.49
N ASN A 209 -7.78 17.83 13.17
CA ASN A 209 -8.02 19.27 12.97
C ASN A 209 -7.19 19.91 11.84
N THR A 210 -6.62 19.12 10.91
CA THR A 210 -5.78 19.62 9.82
C THR A 210 -6.28 19.17 8.45
N GLU A 211 -6.50 17.87 8.24
CA GLU A 211 -6.91 17.36 6.93
C GLU A 211 -8.44 17.28 6.85
N ARG A 212 -9.04 18.01 5.91
CA ARG A 212 -10.48 17.95 5.64
C ARG A 212 -10.75 17.10 4.41
N VAL A 213 -11.59 16.08 4.54
CA VAL A 213 -11.86 15.08 3.49
C VAL A 213 -13.36 14.99 3.21
N PRO A 214 -13.82 15.18 1.96
CA PRO A 214 -15.18 14.83 1.59
C PRO A 214 -15.32 13.31 1.47
N VAL A 215 -16.34 12.75 2.11
CA VAL A 215 -16.65 11.32 2.09
C VAL A 215 -18.03 11.13 1.49
N ARG A 216 -18.15 10.21 0.53
CA ARG A 216 -19.40 9.90 -0.15
C ARG A 216 -20.20 8.95 0.75
N CYS A 217 -21.40 9.38 1.12
CA CYS A 217 -22.35 8.59 1.87
C CYS A 217 -23.55 8.25 0.99
N ARG A 218 -24.05 7.04 1.08
CA ARG A 218 -25.23 6.58 0.34
C ARG A 218 -26.35 6.24 1.30
N LEU A 219 -27.54 6.76 1.06
CA LEU A 219 -28.70 6.47 1.90
C LEU A 219 -29.38 5.17 1.46
N PHE A 220 -29.69 4.31 2.43
CA PHE A 220 -30.49 3.10 2.24
C PHE A 220 -31.59 2.99 3.28
N HIS A 221 -32.75 2.49 2.88
CA HIS A 221 -33.81 2.13 3.80
C HIS A 221 -33.70 0.68 4.24
N ILE A 222 -33.79 0.45 5.56
CA ILE A 222 -33.76 -0.89 6.15
C ILE A 222 -35.01 -1.66 5.70
N LYS A 223 -34.80 -2.78 4.99
CA LYS A 223 -35.87 -3.70 4.61
C LYS A 223 -36.18 -4.64 5.78
N GLN A 224 -37.47 -4.86 6.04
CA GLN A 224 -37.89 -5.78 7.11
C GLN A 224 -37.33 -7.19 6.84
N GLY A 225 -36.63 -7.77 7.83
CA GLY A 225 -36.01 -9.09 7.73
C GLY A 225 -34.59 -9.13 7.15
N LEU A 226 -34.02 -7.99 6.75
CA LEU A 226 -32.65 -7.86 6.21
C LEU A 226 -31.82 -6.86 7.02
N GLU A 227 -32.06 -6.77 8.33
CA GLU A 227 -31.41 -5.79 9.23
C GLU A 227 -29.90 -6.00 9.36
N THR A 228 -29.42 -7.23 9.11
CA THR A 228 -28.02 -7.65 9.14
C THR A 228 -27.45 -7.97 7.76
N ALA A 229 -28.18 -7.65 6.69
CA ALA A 229 -27.73 -7.95 5.34
C ALA A 229 -26.58 -7.03 4.93
N HIS A 230 -25.46 -7.62 4.55
CA HIS A 230 -24.40 -6.90 3.85
C HIS A 230 -24.91 -6.50 2.46
N LEU A 231 -24.68 -5.25 2.09
CA LEU A 231 -24.94 -4.77 0.72
C LEU A 231 -24.08 -5.57 -0.27
N ALA A 232 -24.63 -5.84 -1.45
CA ALA A 232 -23.85 -6.41 -2.55
C ALA A 232 -22.73 -5.44 -2.97
N ASP A 233 -21.57 -5.98 -3.35
CA ASP A 233 -20.39 -5.20 -3.74
C ASP A 233 -20.67 -4.20 -4.87
N GLU A 234 -21.62 -4.55 -5.76
CA GLU A 234 -22.08 -3.72 -6.87
C GLU A 234 -22.53 -2.32 -6.41
N TYR A 235 -23.17 -2.24 -5.24
CA TYR A 235 -23.61 -0.96 -4.69
C TYR A 235 -22.46 -0.04 -4.35
N TYR A 236 -21.26 -0.53 -4.04
CA TYR A 236 -20.13 0.35 -3.77
C TYR A 236 -19.51 0.93 -5.05
N LEU A 237 -19.76 0.29 -6.20
CA LEU A 237 -19.12 0.60 -7.47
C LEU A 237 -19.92 1.55 -8.35
N GLU A 238 -21.24 1.56 -8.21
CA GLU A 238 -22.13 2.43 -9.00
C GLU A 238 -22.22 3.84 -8.41
N LYS A 239 -22.34 4.86 -9.27
CA LYS A 239 -22.59 6.25 -8.86
C LYS A 239 -24.09 6.43 -8.59
N GLY A 240 -24.45 6.87 -7.39
CA GLY A 240 -25.82 7.17 -7.02
C GLY A 240 -26.22 8.58 -7.46
N GLU A 241 -27.53 8.83 -7.48
CA GLU A 241 -28.06 10.18 -7.74
C GLU A 241 -27.84 11.08 -6.53
N PRO A 242 -27.45 12.36 -6.70
CA PRO A 242 -27.24 13.26 -5.59
C PRO A 242 -28.56 13.62 -4.89
N ILE A 243 -28.64 13.46 -3.57
CA ILE A 243 -29.81 13.87 -2.75
C ILE A 243 -29.99 15.39 -2.79
N LEU A 244 -28.87 16.11 -2.75
CA LEU A 244 -28.82 17.57 -2.68
C LEU A 244 -28.21 18.10 -3.98
N ALA A 245 -28.93 18.98 -4.68
CA ALA A 245 -28.45 19.58 -5.92
C ALA A 245 -27.15 20.39 -5.73
N GLU A 246 -26.98 21.01 -4.55
CA GLU A 246 -25.78 21.77 -4.17
C GLU A 246 -24.49 20.92 -4.15
N GLN A 247 -24.62 19.62 -3.90
CA GLN A 247 -23.47 18.72 -3.77
C GLN A 247 -23.16 17.95 -5.06
N LYS A 248 -23.92 18.17 -6.12
CA LYS A 248 -23.79 17.42 -7.37
C LYS A 248 -22.37 17.51 -7.96
N ASP A 249 -21.86 18.73 -8.11
CA ASP A 249 -20.53 18.97 -8.69
C ASP A 249 -19.41 18.34 -7.85
N LEU A 250 -19.56 18.40 -6.52
CA LEU A 250 -18.62 17.78 -5.59
C LEU A 250 -18.62 16.26 -5.75
N LEU A 251 -19.80 15.64 -5.75
CA LEU A 251 -19.95 14.19 -5.87
C LEU A 251 -19.45 13.66 -7.22
N GLU A 252 -19.61 14.41 -8.31
CA GLU A 252 -19.09 14.04 -9.62
C GLU A 252 -17.55 14.06 -9.66
N SER A 253 -16.92 14.99 -8.95
CA SER A 253 -15.45 15.11 -8.86
C SER A 253 -14.76 14.03 -8.03
N MET A 254 -15.50 13.38 -7.12
CA MET A 254 -14.98 12.40 -6.18
C MET A 254 -14.70 11.04 -6.84
N GLN A 255 -13.60 10.40 -6.43
CA GLN A 255 -13.19 9.08 -6.92
C GLN A 255 -14.15 7.98 -6.42
N MET A 256 -14.27 6.90 -7.19
CA MET A 256 -15.02 5.70 -6.78
C MET A 256 -14.05 4.63 -6.27
N PRO A 257 -14.51 3.71 -5.41
CA PRO A 257 -13.72 2.56 -5.04
C PRO A 257 -13.54 1.65 -6.25
N GLU A 258 -12.38 1.01 -6.34
CA GLU A 258 -12.04 0.05 -7.40
C GLU A 258 -11.96 -1.34 -6.77
N ILE A 259 -12.37 -2.38 -7.52
CA ILE A 259 -12.19 -3.77 -7.06
C ILE A 259 -10.70 -4.07 -7.05
N ILE A 260 -10.12 -4.15 -5.85
CA ILE A 260 -8.72 -4.54 -5.70
C ILE A 260 -8.63 -6.07 -5.83
N LYS A 261 -8.07 -6.55 -6.94
CA LYS A 261 -7.88 -7.99 -7.19
C LYS A 261 -6.74 -8.59 -6.34
N ASP A 262 -5.85 -7.75 -5.84
CA ASP A 262 -4.67 -8.16 -5.09
C ASP A 262 -4.97 -8.16 -3.58
N LEU A 263 -5.17 -9.34 -3.01
CA LEU A 263 -5.39 -9.54 -1.57
C LEU A 263 -4.25 -8.98 -0.70
N SER A 264 -3.04 -8.84 -1.28
CA SER A 264 -1.85 -8.30 -0.60
C SER A 264 -1.90 -6.80 -0.30
N SER A 265 -2.93 -6.10 -0.77
CA SER A 265 -3.14 -4.66 -0.56
C SER A 265 -3.73 -4.32 0.82
N GLY A 266 -4.39 -5.28 1.48
CA GLY A 266 -4.99 -5.07 2.81
C GLY A 266 -4.01 -5.21 3.97
N ILE A 267 -2.81 -5.73 3.72
CA ILE A 267 -1.77 -5.90 4.76
C ILE A 267 -1.01 -4.58 4.88
N SER A 268 -0.84 -4.09 6.12
CA SER A 268 -0.08 -2.88 6.36
C SER A 268 1.37 -3.02 5.85
N LEU A 269 1.95 -1.93 5.34
CA LEU A 269 3.36 -1.96 4.87
C LEU A 269 4.32 -2.36 6.00
N VAL A 270 3.99 -1.97 7.24
CA VAL A 270 4.75 -2.28 8.44
C VAL A 270 4.82 -3.79 8.67
N GLU A 271 3.68 -4.48 8.65
CA GLU A 271 3.63 -5.94 8.82
C GLU A 271 4.26 -6.67 7.63
N LYS A 272 3.92 -6.25 6.41
CA LYS A 272 4.39 -6.89 5.17
C LYS A 272 5.91 -6.88 5.05
N TYR A 273 6.55 -5.76 5.42
CA TYR A 273 8.01 -5.58 5.29
C TYR A 273 8.75 -5.61 6.62
N ARG A 274 8.10 -6.08 7.69
CA ARG A 274 8.68 -6.26 9.02
C ARG A 274 9.37 -4.99 9.53
N ILE A 275 8.75 -3.82 9.28
CA ILE A 275 9.35 -2.52 9.60
C ILE A 275 9.43 -2.36 11.12
N LYS A 276 10.62 -2.08 11.62
CA LYS A 276 10.90 -1.78 13.03
C LYS A 276 11.51 -0.39 13.14
N TYR A 277 11.04 0.40 14.08
CA TYR A 277 11.62 1.71 14.38
C TYR A 277 12.79 1.53 15.33
N ILE A 278 13.91 2.19 15.02
CA ILE A 278 15.09 2.21 15.88
C ILE A 278 15.08 3.56 16.60
N GLU A 279 15.15 3.53 17.93
CA GLU A 279 15.29 4.71 18.78
C GLU A 279 16.72 5.26 18.79
#